data_AF-A0A8J5AYS7-F1
#
_entry.id   AF-A0A8J5AYS7-F1
#
_cell.length_a   1.000
_cell.length_b   1.000
_cell.length_c   1.000
_cell.angle_alpha   90.00
_cell.angle_beta   90.00
_cell.angle_gamma   90.00
#
_symmetry.space_group_name_H-M   'P 1'
#
loop_
_entity.id
_entity.type
_entity.pdbx_description
1 polymer ?
#
loop_
_entity_poly.entity_id
_entity_poly.type
_entity_poly.pdbx_seq_one_letter_code
_entity_poly.pdbx_strand_id
1 'polypeptide(L)'
;MSAKKPDEKDMNNLVRSSASLLVYAKPTNQVLFLKRPGKGSFPASHVFPGGALDTKDPCLEYCAIRETHEETGLVCCDKPFVEQKELFEPVWKKLGLTKPYAHLLPVSNWTTPPTGVTNKRFINHLYICPVSSTFVHDVLAPSEAAIKSGEFNKEALEWLGPQEALDKFETGEIVLYPPQYYLLKSLVENNCEEKKVSEILGVRKFEPVVIEALPAPEGHKKLVMDWGMGERGIITFRKGVPIKIEHLRDVPKL
;
A
#
# COMPACT_ATOMS: atom_id res chain seq x y z
N MET A 1 -3.74 -16.44 -39.08
CA MET A 1 -2.43 -16.29 -38.41
C MET A 1 -2.68 -16.40 -36.92
N SER A 2 -2.27 -17.50 -36.29
CA SER A 2 -2.49 -17.72 -34.85
C SER A 2 -1.49 -16.87 -34.07
N ALA A 3 -1.97 -15.97 -33.23
CA ALA A 3 -1.10 -15.21 -32.32
C ALA A 3 -0.32 -16.21 -31.45
N LYS A 4 1.00 -16.15 -31.51
CA LYS A 4 1.90 -16.93 -30.64
C LYS A 4 1.56 -16.55 -29.19
N LYS A 5 1.23 -17.52 -28.35
CA LYS A 5 1.19 -17.31 -26.90
C LYS A 5 2.58 -16.80 -26.46
N PRO A 6 2.68 -15.76 -25.61
CA PRO A 6 3.97 -15.25 -25.17
C PRO A 6 4.76 -16.35 -24.44
N ASP A 7 6.07 -16.36 -24.60
CA ASP A 7 6.96 -17.28 -23.88
C ASP A 7 6.83 -17.06 -22.36
N GLU A 8 7.03 -18.11 -21.56
CA GLU A 8 6.91 -18.09 -20.09
C GLU A 8 7.85 -17.04 -19.43
N LYS A 9 8.92 -16.66 -20.12
CA LYS A 9 9.84 -15.56 -19.76
C LYS A 9 9.22 -14.16 -19.93
N ASP A 10 8.36 -13.96 -20.93
CA ASP A 10 7.65 -12.69 -21.16
C ASP A 10 6.51 -12.48 -20.16
N MET A 11 5.86 -13.57 -19.73
CA MET A 11 4.83 -13.53 -18.69
C MET A 11 5.38 -13.11 -17.31
N ASN A 12 6.64 -13.43 -17.03
CA ASN A 12 7.35 -13.00 -15.81
C ASN A 12 7.80 -11.52 -15.85
N ASN A 13 7.75 -10.86 -17.01
CA ASN A 13 8.07 -9.43 -17.16
C ASN A 13 6.81 -8.54 -17.20
N LEU A 14 5.61 -9.12 -17.15
CA LEU A 14 4.37 -8.35 -17.19
C LEU A 14 4.18 -7.60 -15.87
N VAL A 15 4.23 -6.27 -15.94
CA VAL A 15 3.92 -5.42 -14.78
C VAL A 15 2.41 -5.43 -14.58
N ARG A 16 1.94 -5.92 -13.43
CA ARG A 16 0.51 -6.07 -13.14
C ARG A 16 -0.03 -4.83 -12.45
N SER A 17 -1.24 -4.40 -12.79
CA SER A 17 -1.92 -3.35 -12.02
C SER A 17 -2.39 -3.90 -10.68
N SER A 18 -2.20 -3.12 -9.63
CA SER A 18 -2.72 -3.38 -8.29
C SER A 18 -3.27 -2.08 -7.69
N ALA A 19 -4.11 -2.20 -6.67
CA ALA A 19 -4.57 -1.06 -5.91
C ALA A 19 -4.45 -1.33 -4.40
N SER A 20 -4.15 -0.30 -3.62
CA SER A 20 -4.13 -0.39 -2.16
C SER A 20 -4.80 0.82 -1.54
N LEU A 21 -5.40 0.60 -0.37
CA LEU A 21 -6.22 1.59 0.30
C LEU A 21 -5.65 1.95 1.66
N LEU A 22 -5.24 3.20 1.83
CA LEU A 22 -4.90 3.76 3.13
C LEU A 22 -6.21 4.19 3.81
N VAL A 23 -6.74 3.33 4.67
CA VAL A 23 -7.92 3.64 5.49
C VAL A 23 -7.47 4.60 6.59
N TYR A 24 -8.00 5.83 6.58
CA TYR A 24 -7.53 6.94 7.40
C TYR A 24 -8.59 7.45 8.36
N ALA A 25 -8.43 7.14 9.65
CA ALA A 25 -9.38 7.49 10.69
C ALA A 25 -9.24 8.97 11.11
N LYS A 26 -10.31 9.74 11.02
CA LYS A 26 -10.41 11.13 11.52
C LYS A 26 -11.35 11.20 12.73
N PRO A 27 -11.06 12.04 13.73
CA PRO A 27 -9.95 13.00 13.80
C PRO A 27 -8.65 12.43 14.40
N THR A 28 -8.58 11.13 14.73
CA THR A 28 -7.40 10.53 15.40
C THR A 28 -6.16 10.46 14.50
N ASN A 29 -6.32 10.67 13.19
CA ASN A 29 -5.27 10.59 12.18
C ASN A 29 -4.55 9.25 12.16
N GLN A 30 -5.25 8.15 12.48
CA GLN A 30 -4.69 6.80 12.49
C GLN A 30 -4.90 6.10 11.15
N VAL A 31 -3.98 5.21 10.82
CA VAL A 31 -3.96 4.43 9.58
C VAL A 31 -4.08 2.95 9.93
N LEU A 32 -4.93 2.23 9.20
CA LEU A 32 -5.01 0.78 9.30
C LEU A 32 -3.84 0.12 8.58
N PHE A 33 -3.09 -0.71 9.29
CA PHE A 33 -2.05 -1.58 8.76
C PHE A 33 -2.41 -3.05 8.94
N LEU A 34 -1.98 -3.87 7.98
CA LEU A 34 -1.91 -5.32 8.10
C LEU A 34 -0.46 -5.77 8.20
N LYS A 35 -0.18 -6.67 9.15
CA LYS A 35 1.12 -7.29 9.35
C LYS A 35 1.16 -8.64 8.66
N ARG A 36 1.92 -8.74 7.56
CA ARG A 36 2.07 -10.00 6.82
C ARG A 36 2.81 -11.04 7.68
N PRO A 37 2.46 -12.34 7.59
CA PRO A 37 3.24 -13.42 8.19
C PRO A 37 4.69 -13.41 7.70
N GLY A 38 5.60 -14.03 8.45
CA GLY A 38 7.04 -14.06 8.13
C GLY A 38 7.42 -14.85 6.87
N LYS A 39 6.47 -15.37 6.08
CA LYS A 39 6.70 -16.14 4.84
C LYS A 39 5.91 -15.51 3.67
N GLY A 40 6.49 -15.45 2.47
CA GLY A 40 5.85 -14.90 1.26
C GLY A 40 6.57 -13.67 0.67
N SER A 41 5.94 -12.98 -0.29
CA SER A 41 6.41 -11.67 -0.76
C SER A 41 6.18 -10.62 0.33
N PHE A 42 7.15 -9.73 0.57
CA PHE A 42 7.14 -8.73 1.65
C PHE A 42 6.97 -9.36 3.06
N PRO A 43 7.90 -10.23 3.51
CA PRO A 43 7.75 -10.92 4.79
C PRO A 43 7.81 -9.93 5.98
N ALA A 44 6.92 -10.13 6.96
CA ALA A 44 6.85 -9.32 8.18
C ALA A 44 6.65 -7.79 7.96
N SER A 45 6.12 -7.39 6.80
CA SER A 45 5.86 -5.99 6.48
C SER A 45 4.52 -5.51 7.01
N HIS A 46 4.48 -4.25 7.41
CA HIS A 46 3.26 -3.49 7.63
C HIS A 46 2.83 -2.88 6.30
N VAL A 47 1.68 -3.33 5.80
CA VAL A 47 1.12 -2.93 4.51
C VAL A 47 -0.26 -2.33 4.68
N PHE A 48 -0.67 -1.53 3.69
CA PHE A 48 -2.08 -1.19 3.53
C PHE A 48 -2.80 -2.38 2.87
N PRO A 49 -4.10 -2.55 3.12
CA PRO A 49 -4.88 -3.54 2.39
C PRO A 49 -4.83 -3.28 0.89
N GLY A 50 -4.71 -4.33 0.10
CA GLY A 50 -4.61 -4.17 -1.35
C GLY A 50 -4.00 -5.36 -2.08
N GLY A 51 -4.34 -5.44 -3.35
CA GLY A 51 -3.98 -6.57 -4.19
C GLY A 51 -4.10 -6.27 -5.68
N ALA A 52 -3.98 -7.34 -6.46
CA ALA A 52 -3.95 -7.22 -7.92
C ALA A 52 -5.35 -6.95 -8.48
N LEU A 53 -5.42 -6.14 -9.54
CA LEU A 53 -6.65 -5.92 -10.29
C LEU A 53 -7.09 -7.25 -10.94
N ASP A 54 -8.29 -7.73 -10.60
CA ASP A 54 -8.90 -8.89 -11.23
C ASP A 54 -9.57 -8.50 -12.55
N THR A 55 -9.67 -9.44 -13.49
CA THR A 55 -10.40 -9.26 -14.75
C THR A 55 -11.87 -8.89 -14.58
N LYS A 56 -12.47 -9.20 -13.43
CA LYS A 56 -13.85 -8.86 -13.07
C LYS A 56 -13.98 -7.48 -12.42
N ASP A 57 -12.88 -6.89 -11.98
CA ASP A 57 -12.91 -5.57 -11.36
C ASP A 57 -13.14 -4.52 -12.46
N PRO A 58 -14.20 -3.72 -12.38
CA PRO A 58 -14.51 -2.71 -13.39
C PRO A 58 -13.51 -1.53 -13.39
N CYS A 59 -12.83 -1.29 -12.27
CA CYS A 59 -11.82 -0.23 -12.12
C CYS A 59 -10.90 -0.50 -10.90
N LEU A 60 -9.87 0.33 -10.74
CA LEU A 60 -8.90 0.23 -9.65
C LEU A 60 -9.49 0.61 -8.28
N GLU A 61 -10.43 1.54 -8.25
CA GLU A 61 -11.16 1.92 -7.04
C GLU A 61 -12.02 0.76 -6.52
N TYR A 62 -12.65 0.00 -7.43
CA TYR A 62 -13.35 -1.25 -7.08
C TYR A 62 -12.38 -2.25 -6.46
N CYS A 63 -11.24 -2.48 -7.12
CA CYS A 63 -10.20 -3.39 -6.62
C CYS A 63 -9.71 -2.99 -5.23
N ALA A 64 -9.42 -1.70 -5.00
CA ALA A 64 -8.95 -1.22 -3.70
C ALA A 64 -9.94 -1.55 -2.57
N ILE A 65 -11.24 -1.35 -2.78
CA ILE A 65 -12.27 -1.64 -1.78
C ILE A 65 -12.52 -3.14 -1.67
N ARG A 66 -12.51 -3.89 -2.79
CA ARG A 66 -12.65 -5.36 -2.79
C ARG A 66 -11.56 -5.98 -1.92
N GLU A 67 -10.30 -5.66 -2.20
CA GLU A 67 -9.14 -6.18 -1.48
C GLU A 67 -9.20 -5.78 0.00
N THR A 68 -9.59 -4.53 0.29
CA THR A 68 -9.79 -4.09 1.68
C THR A 68 -10.84 -4.93 2.41
N HIS A 69 -11.97 -5.18 1.78
CA HIS A 69 -13.00 -6.05 2.36
C HIS A 69 -12.53 -7.50 2.50
N GLU A 70 -11.87 -8.05 1.48
CA GLU A 70 -11.38 -9.43 1.50
C GLU A 70 -10.32 -9.64 2.59
N GLU A 71 -9.47 -8.64 2.87
CA GLU A 71 -8.42 -8.73 3.89
C GLU A 71 -8.91 -8.39 5.30
N THR A 72 -9.87 -7.47 5.44
CA THR A 72 -10.23 -6.88 6.75
C THR A 72 -11.71 -7.00 7.13
N GLY A 73 -12.58 -7.36 6.17
CA GLY A 73 -14.04 -7.27 6.27
C GLY A 73 -14.58 -5.84 6.15
N LEU A 74 -13.72 -4.82 6.02
CA LEU A 74 -14.14 -3.45 5.87
C LEU A 74 -14.60 -3.14 4.44
N VAL A 75 -15.84 -2.70 4.30
CA VAL A 75 -16.33 -2.07 3.07
C VAL A 75 -16.23 -0.56 3.19
N CYS A 76 -15.22 0.02 2.55
CA CYS A 76 -15.07 1.46 2.39
C CYS A 76 -16.05 1.98 1.32
N CYS A 77 -17.18 2.51 1.77
CA CYS A 77 -18.15 3.24 0.94
C CYS A 77 -18.51 4.56 1.63
N ASP A 78 -19.43 5.35 1.07
CA ASP A 78 -19.84 6.64 1.64
C ASP A 78 -20.23 6.56 3.14
N LYS A 79 -20.73 5.39 3.56
CA LYS A 79 -20.92 5.02 4.96
C LYS A 79 -20.22 3.70 5.24
N PRO A 80 -18.96 3.70 5.73
CA PRO A 80 -18.19 2.48 5.92
C PRO A 80 -18.87 1.55 6.94
N PHE A 81 -18.76 0.25 6.71
CA PHE A 81 -19.27 -0.80 7.61
C PHE A 81 -18.39 -2.05 7.53
N VAL A 82 -18.53 -2.93 8.52
CA VAL A 82 -17.80 -4.20 8.60
C VAL A 82 -18.73 -5.36 8.23
N GLU A 83 -18.32 -6.18 7.29
CA GLU A 83 -18.95 -7.44 6.89
C GLU A 83 -17.87 -8.53 6.80
N GLN A 84 -17.92 -9.50 7.70
CA GLN A 84 -16.88 -10.52 7.85
C GLN A 84 -17.27 -11.88 7.26
N LYS A 85 -18.56 -12.08 6.97
CA LYS A 85 -19.15 -13.39 6.67
C LYS A 85 -19.46 -13.54 5.19
N GLU A 86 -19.86 -12.47 4.53
CA GLU A 86 -20.20 -12.48 3.11
C GLU A 86 -18.99 -12.15 2.23
N LEU A 87 -19.00 -12.67 1.00
CA LEU A 87 -18.01 -12.28 -0.02
C LEU A 87 -18.34 -10.88 -0.58
N PHE A 88 -17.33 -10.24 -1.16
CA PHE A 88 -17.45 -8.85 -1.61
C PHE A 88 -18.58 -8.64 -2.64
N GLU A 89 -18.65 -9.44 -3.71
CA GLU A 89 -19.63 -9.25 -4.79
C GLU A 89 -21.10 -9.25 -4.30
N PRO A 90 -21.56 -10.23 -3.48
CA PRO A 90 -22.90 -10.17 -2.87
C PRO A 90 -23.16 -8.90 -2.07
N VAL A 91 -22.22 -8.50 -1.21
CA VAL A 91 -22.32 -7.29 -0.39
C VAL A 91 -22.43 -6.06 -1.27
N TRP A 92 -21.55 -5.96 -2.26
CA TRP A 92 -21.52 -4.87 -3.23
C TRP A 92 -22.85 -4.70 -3.98
N LYS A 93 -23.43 -5.81 -4.46
CA LYS A 93 -24.73 -5.79 -5.16
C LYS A 93 -25.88 -5.33 -4.25
N LYS A 94 -25.87 -5.74 -2.98
CA LYS A 94 -26.90 -5.34 -1.99
C LYS A 94 -26.86 -3.84 -1.69
N LEU A 95 -25.68 -3.22 -1.71
CA LEU A 95 -25.51 -1.80 -1.40
C LEU A 95 -26.18 -0.87 -2.44
N GLY A 96 -26.25 -1.29 -3.71
CA GLY A 96 -26.95 -0.52 -4.75
C GLY A 96 -26.45 0.92 -4.92
N LEU A 97 -25.21 1.22 -4.54
CA LEU A 97 -24.64 2.57 -4.53
C LEU A 97 -24.24 3.00 -5.95
N THR A 98 -24.50 4.27 -6.27
CA THR A 98 -24.23 4.83 -7.61
C THR A 98 -22.82 5.38 -7.78
N LYS A 99 -22.19 5.95 -6.73
CA LYS A 99 -20.81 6.44 -6.75
C LYS A 99 -20.03 6.02 -5.50
N PRO A 100 -19.91 4.72 -5.22
CA PRO A 100 -19.33 4.25 -3.97
C PRO A 100 -17.84 4.57 -3.82
N TYR A 101 -17.17 5.09 -4.87
CA TYR A 101 -15.75 5.48 -4.84
C TYR A 101 -15.52 6.98 -4.67
N ALA A 102 -16.57 7.81 -4.69
CA ALA A 102 -16.41 9.27 -4.75
C ALA A 102 -15.68 9.86 -3.53
N HIS A 103 -15.63 9.11 -2.43
CA HIS A 103 -14.94 9.49 -1.20
C HIS A 103 -13.45 9.05 -1.19
N LEU A 104 -13.00 8.24 -2.16
CA LEU A 104 -11.61 7.83 -2.29
C LEU A 104 -10.77 8.98 -2.85
N LEU A 105 -9.69 9.30 -2.16
CA LEU A 105 -8.75 10.34 -2.53
C LEU A 105 -7.55 9.70 -3.25
N PRO A 106 -7.35 9.93 -4.56
CA PRO A 106 -6.20 9.36 -5.26
C PRO A 106 -4.90 9.98 -4.75
N VAL A 107 -3.87 9.16 -4.54
CA VAL A 107 -2.59 9.62 -4.00
C VAL A 107 -1.46 9.43 -4.96
N SER A 108 -1.18 8.24 -5.49
CA SER A 108 -0.07 8.07 -6.42
C SER A 108 -0.13 6.70 -7.06
N ASN A 109 0.64 6.47 -8.11
CA ASN A 109 0.97 5.13 -8.55
C ASN A 109 2.47 4.87 -8.43
N TRP A 110 2.83 3.67 -7.97
CA TRP A 110 4.21 3.24 -7.76
C TRP A 110 4.50 1.98 -8.57
N THR A 111 5.43 2.09 -9.50
CA THR A 111 5.92 0.94 -10.26
C THR A 111 7.03 0.26 -9.49
N THR A 112 6.92 -1.05 -9.28
CA THR A 112 7.97 -1.83 -8.62
C THR A 112 9.26 -1.79 -9.47
N PRO A 113 10.40 -1.30 -8.93
CA PRO A 113 11.63 -1.21 -9.69
C PRO A 113 12.21 -2.59 -10.01
N PRO A 114 12.86 -2.78 -11.18
CA PRO A 114 13.51 -4.04 -11.54
C PRO A 114 14.84 -4.19 -10.78
N THR A 115 14.76 -4.44 -9.47
CA THR A 115 15.94 -4.50 -8.58
C THR A 115 16.61 -5.87 -8.53
N GLY A 116 16.02 -6.88 -9.18
CA GLY A 116 16.43 -8.28 -9.11
C GLY A 116 16.07 -8.97 -7.78
N VAL A 117 15.43 -8.27 -6.84
CA VAL A 117 15.01 -8.81 -5.53
C VAL A 117 13.70 -9.60 -5.64
N THR A 118 12.81 -9.19 -6.54
CA THR A 118 11.56 -9.88 -6.87
C THR A 118 11.35 -9.89 -8.38
N ASN A 119 10.89 -11.02 -8.92
CA ASN A 119 10.45 -11.13 -10.31
C ASN A 119 9.01 -10.65 -10.51
N LYS A 120 8.22 -10.50 -9.42
CA LYS A 120 6.87 -9.93 -9.49
C LYS A 120 6.97 -8.41 -9.45
N ARG A 121 6.42 -7.75 -10.47
CA ARG A 121 6.36 -6.29 -10.57
C ARG A 121 4.91 -5.83 -10.67
N PHE A 122 4.61 -4.75 -9.97
CA PHE A 122 3.28 -4.14 -9.97
C PHE A 122 3.36 -2.64 -10.28
N ILE A 123 2.32 -2.10 -10.89
CA ILE A 123 1.99 -0.67 -10.84
C ILE A 123 0.90 -0.55 -9.78
N ASN A 124 1.28 -0.12 -8.58
CA ASN A 124 0.36 -0.03 -7.45
C ASN A 124 -0.28 1.35 -7.37
N HIS A 125 -1.60 1.42 -7.49
CA HIS A 125 -2.39 2.63 -7.34
C HIS A 125 -2.82 2.80 -5.88
N LEU A 126 -2.43 3.90 -5.26
CA LEU A 126 -2.69 4.21 -3.86
C LEU A 126 -3.83 5.22 -3.75
N TYR A 127 -4.78 4.91 -2.88
CA TYR A 127 -5.89 5.79 -2.51
C TYR A 127 -5.91 5.98 -0.99
N ILE A 128 -6.41 7.12 -0.52
CA ILE A 128 -6.79 7.33 0.88
C ILE A 128 -8.30 7.24 0.99
N CYS A 129 -8.80 6.50 1.97
CA CYS A 129 -10.22 6.49 2.37
C CYS A 129 -10.36 7.11 3.76
N PRO A 130 -10.82 8.37 3.88
CA PRO A 130 -11.13 8.96 5.17
C PRO A 130 -12.34 8.26 5.80
N VAL A 131 -12.22 7.84 7.06
CA VAL A 131 -13.30 7.22 7.86
C VAL A 131 -13.40 7.89 9.23
N SER A 132 -14.56 7.81 9.89
CA SER A 132 -14.71 8.30 11.27
C SER A 132 -13.93 7.41 12.24
N SER A 133 -13.23 7.98 13.22
CA SER A 133 -12.49 7.22 14.22
C SER A 133 -13.42 6.39 15.13
N THR A 134 -14.69 6.75 15.24
CA THR A 134 -15.69 5.93 15.92
C THR A 134 -15.84 4.55 15.28
N PHE A 135 -15.52 4.44 14.00
CA PHE A 135 -15.60 3.21 13.21
C PHE A 135 -14.38 2.30 13.38
N VAL A 136 -13.26 2.83 13.90
CA VAL A 136 -12.01 2.06 14.14
C VAL A 136 -12.23 0.90 15.09
N HIS A 137 -13.16 1.03 16.04
CA HIS A 137 -13.48 -0.01 17.02
C HIS A 137 -14.17 -1.25 16.43
N ASP A 138 -14.71 -1.14 15.22
CA ASP A 138 -15.40 -2.26 14.57
C ASP A 138 -14.43 -3.16 13.77
N VAL A 139 -13.23 -2.68 13.45
CA VAL A 139 -12.21 -3.38 12.66
C VAL A 139 -11.07 -3.85 13.56
N LEU A 140 -11.28 -4.97 14.24
CA LEU A 140 -10.38 -5.48 15.30
C LEU A 140 -9.50 -6.66 14.88
N ALA A 141 -9.82 -7.34 13.78
CA ALA A 141 -9.09 -8.48 13.26
C ALA A 141 -9.24 -8.56 11.73
N PRO A 142 -8.31 -9.23 11.01
CA PRO A 142 -8.48 -9.49 9.58
C PRO A 142 -9.72 -10.34 9.33
N SER A 143 -10.11 -10.44 8.05
CA SER A 143 -11.30 -11.20 7.70
C SER A 143 -11.17 -12.69 8.01
N GLU A 144 -12.30 -13.36 8.25
CA GLU A 144 -12.29 -14.81 8.43
C GLU A 144 -11.67 -15.53 7.23
N ALA A 145 -11.91 -15.02 6.02
CA ALA A 145 -11.35 -15.58 4.80
C ALA A 145 -9.83 -15.43 4.75
N ALA A 146 -9.32 -14.24 5.09
CA ALA A 146 -7.89 -13.94 5.10
C ALA A 146 -7.12 -14.70 6.19
N ILE A 147 -7.76 -14.96 7.33
CA ILE A 147 -7.21 -15.82 8.40
C ILE A 147 -7.19 -17.28 7.93
N LYS A 148 -8.29 -17.79 7.35
CA LYS A 148 -8.40 -19.19 6.90
C LYS A 148 -7.46 -19.50 5.74
N SER A 149 -7.21 -18.54 4.84
CA SER A 149 -6.24 -18.69 3.74
C SER A 149 -4.78 -18.69 4.24
N GLY A 150 -4.53 -18.25 5.47
CA GLY A 150 -3.19 -18.07 6.03
C GLY A 150 -2.49 -16.82 5.49
N GLU A 151 -3.22 -15.91 4.84
CA GLU A 151 -2.67 -14.64 4.38
C GLU A 151 -2.30 -13.72 5.53
N PHE A 152 -3.09 -13.73 6.61
CA PHE A 152 -2.84 -12.98 7.84
C PHE A 152 -3.10 -13.82 9.10
N ASN A 153 -2.39 -13.50 10.18
CA ASN A 153 -2.68 -14.02 11.51
C ASN A 153 -3.86 -13.24 12.14
N LYS A 154 -4.49 -13.77 13.20
CA LYS A 154 -5.63 -13.11 13.87
C LYS A 154 -5.30 -11.72 14.41
N GLU A 155 -4.07 -11.53 14.89
CA GLU A 155 -3.59 -10.29 15.50
C GLU A 155 -2.84 -9.39 14.49
N ALA A 156 -3.10 -9.55 13.18
CA ALA A 156 -2.34 -8.87 12.15
C ALA A 156 -2.78 -7.42 11.89
N LEU A 157 -3.89 -6.93 12.49
CA LEU A 157 -4.31 -5.54 12.32
C LEU A 157 -3.73 -4.61 13.39
N GLU A 158 -3.29 -3.44 12.96
CA GLU A 158 -2.76 -2.41 13.85
C GLU A 158 -3.18 -1.03 13.32
N TRP A 159 -3.65 -0.15 14.21
CA TRP A 159 -3.97 1.24 13.90
C TRP A 159 -2.87 2.15 14.43
N LEU A 160 -2.12 2.80 13.55
CA LEU A 160 -0.96 3.63 13.90
C LEU A 160 -1.12 5.04 13.35
N GLY A 161 -0.68 6.05 14.10
CA GLY A 161 -0.50 7.39 13.55
C GLY A 161 0.63 7.43 12.50
N PRO A 162 0.62 8.33 11.49
CA PRO A 162 1.70 8.44 10.52
C PRO A 162 3.09 8.63 11.13
N GLN A 163 3.22 9.53 12.13
CA GLN A 163 4.49 9.74 12.82
C GLN A 163 4.89 8.52 13.64
N GLU A 164 3.94 7.91 14.36
CA GLU A 164 4.18 6.71 15.15
C GLU A 164 4.69 5.54 14.29
N ALA A 165 4.12 5.34 13.10
CA ALA A 165 4.58 4.32 12.17
C ALA A 165 5.99 4.61 11.65
N LEU A 166 6.33 5.87 11.37
CA LEU A 166 7.69 6.26 10.98
C LEU A 166 8.69 6.03 12.11
N ASP A 167 8.33 6.36 13.35
CA ASP A 167 9.18 6.15 14.53
C ASP A 167 9.41 4.65 14.78
N LYS A 168 8.35 3.84 14.73
CA LYS A 168 8.44 2.37 14.82
C LYS A 168 9.27 1.75 13.69
N PHE A 169 9.28 2.36 12.51
CA PHE A 169 10.14 1.91 11.42
C PHE A 169 11.61 2.23 11.70
N GLU A 170 11.91 3.42 12.22
CA GLU A 170 13.28 3.82 12.58
C GLU A 170 13.84 2.97 13.72
N THR A 171 13.01 2.54 14.68
CA THR A 171 13.40 1.59 15.74
C THR A 171 13.46 0.13 15.28
N GLY A 172 12.96 -0.18 14.08
CA GLY A 172 12.91 -1.53 13.51
C GLY A 172 11.80 -2.42 14.08
N GLU A 173 10.81 -1.84 14.78
CA GLU A 173 9.61 -2.55 15.26
C GLU A 173 8.67 -2.94 14.11
N ILE A 174 8.62 -2.11 13.06
CA ILE A 174 7.84 -2.38 11.85
C ILE A 174 8.71 -2.25 10.60
N VAL A 175 8.22 -2.81 9.50
CA VAL A 175 8.88 -2.70 8.19
C VAL A 175 7.98 -1.94 7.24
N LEU A 176 8.50 -0.82 6.71
CA LEU A 176 7.88 -0.01 5.68
C LEU A 176 8.68 -0.09 4.38
N TYR A 177 7.98 -0.24 3.27
CA TYR A 177 8.58 -0.11 1.93
C TYR A 177 8.45 1.33 1.44
N PRO A 178 9.20 1.72 0.39
CA PRO A 178 9.26 3.11 -0.06
C PRO A 178 7.89 3.76 -0.31
N PRO A 179 6.90 3.11 -0.95
CA PRO A 179 5.58 3.72 -1.14
C PRO A 179 4.88 4.05 0.19
N GLN A 180 4.91 3.14 1.18
CA GLN A 180 4.30 3.35 2.49
C GLN A 180 5.04 4.45 3.25
N TYR A 181 6.37 4.38 3.33
CA TYR A 181 7.19 5.37 4.03
C TYR A 181 6.96 6.77 3.44
N TYR A 182 7.00 6.90 2.12
CA TYR A 182 6.82 8.17 1.44
C TYR A 182 5.44 8.78 1.71
N LEU A 183 4.37 7.98 1.66
CA LEU A 183 3.02 8.44 1.92
C LEU A 183 2.84 8.89 3.38
N LEU A 184 3.33 8.11 4.35
CA LEU A 184 3.25 8.48 5.77
C LEU A 184 4.06 9.76 6.06
N LYS A 185 5.26 9.87 5.49
CA LYS A 185 6.07 11.09 5.60
C LYS A 185 5.39 12.30 4.98
N SER A 186 4.75 12.12 3.82
CA SER A 186 4.00 13.19 3.15
C SER A 186 2.79 13.64 3.98
N LEU A 187 2.09 12.71 4.65
CA LEU A 187 1.04 13.04 5.63
C LEU A 187 1.59 13.87 6.77
N VAL A 188 2.66 13.42 7.44
CA VAL A 188 3.29 14.17 8.55
C VAL A 188 3.70 15.58 8.13
N GLU A 189 4.38 15.71 6.99
CA GLU A 189 4.87 17.01 6.50
C GLU A 189 3.74 17.97 6.10
N ASN A 190 2.56 17.43 5.79
CA ASN A 190 1.36 18.19 5.46
C ASN A 190 0.35 18.21 6.63
N ASN A 191 0.83 18.13 7.87
CA ASN A 191 0.03 18.24 9.09
C ASN A 191 -1.12 17.22 9.19
N CYS A 192 -0.93 16.03 8.62
CA CYS A 192 -1.94 14.97 8.61
C CYS A 192 -3.24 15.35 7.88
N GLU A 193 -3.17 16.27 6.90
CA GLU A 193 -4.28 16.67 6.05
C GLU A 193 -4.33 15.83 4.77
N GLU A 194 -5.17 14.80 4.78
CA GLU A 194 -5.23 13.78 3.72
C GLU A 194 -5.67 14.35 2.36
N LYS A 195 -6.54 15.35 2.36
CA LYS A 195 -6.96 16.05 1.14
C LYS A 195 -5.81 16.82 0.51
N LYS A 196 -5.03 17.54 1.31
CA LYS A 196 -3.83 18.26 0.84
C LYS A 196 -2.82 17.29 0.24
N VAL A 197 -2.60 16.15 0.89
CA VAL A 197 -1.71 15.10 0.36
C VAL A 197 -2.23 14.54 -0.96
N SER A 198 -3.53 14.27 -1.09
CA SER A 198 -4.13 13.83 -2.35
C SER A 198 -4.00 14.87 -3.47
N GLU A 199 -4.17 16.16 -3.17
CA GLU A 199 -4.00 17.23 -4.16
C GLU A 199 -2.56 17.31 -4.68
N ILE A 200 -1.59 17.19 -3.78
CA ILE A 200 -0.16 17.24 -4.11
C ILE A 200 0.29 15.99 -4.87
N LEU A 201 -0.06 14.81 -4.35
CA LEU A 201 0.47 13.56 -4.84
C LEU A 201 -0.40 12.93 -5.93
N GLY A 202 -1.71 13.17 -5.97
CA GLY A 202 -2.69 12.39 -6.77
C GLY A 202 -2.38 12.31 -8.27
N VAL A 203 -1.58 13.24 -8.79
CA VAL A 203 -1.11 13.29 -10.18
C VAL A 203 0.28 12.68 -10.41
N ARG A 204 1.00 12.34 -9.33
CA ARG A 204 2.36 11.77 -9.35
C ARG A 204 2.33 10.32 -9.81
N LYS A 205 3.26 10.03 -10.71
CA LYS A 205 3.62 8.66 -11.12
C LYS A 205 5.05 8.41 -10.67
N PHE A 206 5.23 7.42 -9.80
CA PHE A 206 6.54 7.02 -9.31
C PHE A 206 7.01 5.80 -10.10
N GLU A 207 8.09 5.98 -10.84
CA GLU A 207 8.79 4.91 -11.55
C GLU A 207 10.23 4.85 -11.03
N PRO A 208 10.46 4.30 -9.82
CA PRO A 208 11.76 4.38 -9.20
C PRO A 208 12.84 3.70 -10.02
N VAL A 209 14.00 4.35 -10.13
CA VAL A 209 15.18 3.81 -10.80
C VAL A 209 16.34 3.79 -9.81
N VAL A 210 17.09 2.70 -9.77
CA VAL A 210 18.33 2.65 -9.00
C VAL A 210 19.39 3.47 -9.73
N ILE A 211 19.82 4.58 -9.13
CA ILE A 211 20.86 5.45 -9.70
C ILE A 211 22.25 4.92 -9.32
N GLU A 212 22.41 4.52 -8.06
CA GLU A 212 23.72 4.18 -7.50
C GLU A 212 23.58 3.11 -6.40
N ALA A 213 24.59 2.25 -6.28
CA ALA A 213 24.78 1.39 -5.13
C ALA A 213 25.92 1.94 -4.27
N LEU A 214 25.63 2.23 -3.00
CA LEU A 214 26.61 2.76 -2.06
C LEU A 214 27.29 1.63 -1.28
N PRO A 215 28.51 1.85 -0.75
CA PRO A 215 29.14 0.91 0.18
C PRO A 215 28.22 0.56 1.36
N ALA A 216 28.13 -0.72 1.69
CA ALA A 216 27.32 -1.23 2.79
C ALA A 216 28.06 -2.37 3.51
N PRO A 217 27.80 -2.59 4.82
CA PRO A 217 28.33 -3.75 5.54
C PRO A 217 27.91 -5.07 4.89
N GLU A 218 28.66 -6.14 5.18
CA GLU A 218 28.32 -7.47 4.69
C GLU A 218 26.86 -7.85 5.04
N GLY A 219 26.18 -8.50 4.09
CA GLY A 219 24.75 -8.85 4.21
C GLY A 219 23.76 -7.70 4.03
N HIS A 220 24.24 -6.48 3.78
CA HIS A 220 23.42 -5.30 3.51
C HIS A 220 23.57 -4.82 2.06
N LYS A 221 22.56 -4.11 1.58
CA LYS A 221 22.59 -3.42 0.28
C LYS A 221 22.09 -2.00 0.48
N LYS A 222 22.89 -0.99 0.13
CA LYS A 222 22.50 0.42 0.20
C LYS A 222 22.34 0.98 -1.20
N LEU A 223 21.15 1.46 -1.54
CA LEU A 223 20.79 1.92 -2.88
C LEU A 223 20.29 3.36 -2.85
N VAL A 224 20.74 4.17 -3.79
CA VAL A 224 20.12 5.46 -4.12
C VAL A 224 19.08 5.21 -5.20
N MET A 225 17.82 5.52 -4.91
CA MET A 225 16.72 5.42 -5.85
C MET A 225 16.22 6.80 -6.22
N ASP A 226 16.12 7.08 -7.52
CA ASP A 226 15.35 8.19 -8.05
C ASP A 226 13.87 7.91 -7.84
N TRP A 227 13.12 8.85 -7.29
CA TRP A 227 11.66 8.80 -7.19
C TRP A 227 10.97 9.80 -8.12
N GLY A 228 11.75 10.51 -8.94
CA GLY A 228 11.29 11.51 -9.89
C GLY A 228 11.10 12.88 -9.26
N MET A 229 10.99 13.90 -10.12
CA MET A 229 10.75 15.31 -9.74
C MET A 229 11.74 15.86 -8.69
N GLY A 230 13.01 15.46 -8.76
CA GLY A 230 14.06 15.93 -7.83
C GLY A 230 13.97 15.31 -6.43
N GLU A 231 13.24 14.21 -6.27
CA GLU A 231 13.18 13.46 -5.02
C GLU A 231 13.89 12.12 -5.14
N ARG A 232 14.66 11.78 -4.11
CA ARG A 232 15.48 10.57 -4.06
C ARG A 232 15.35 9.89 -2.70
N GLY A 233 15.50 8.58 -2.67
CA GLY A 233 15.57 7.80 -1.44
C GLY A 233 16.87 7.02 -1.36
N ILE A 234 17.62 7.16 -0.27
CA ILE A 234 18.69 6.23 0.06
C ILE A 234 18.11 5.13 0.94
N ILE A 235 18.06 3.91 0.43
CA ILE A 235 17.43 2.78 1.11
C ILE A 235 18.51 1.76 1.48
N THR A 236 18.56 1.41 2.76
CA THR A 236 19.39 0.31 3.26
C THR A 236 18.51 -0.92 3.44
N PHE A 237 18.90 -2.01 2.79
CA PHE A 237 18.25 -3.31 2.87
C PHE A 237 19.11 -4.30 3.65
N ARG A 238 18.46 -5.18 4.41
CA ARG A 238 19.06 -6.39 5.00
C ARG A 238 18.26 -7.60 4.55
N LYS A 239 18.91 -8.56 3.87
CA LYS A 239 18.23 -9.75 3.28
C LYS A 239 17.00 -9.38 2.43
N GLY A 240 17.09 -8.29 1.66
CA GLY A 240 16.00 -7.82 0.79
C GLY A 240 14.90 -7.00 1.47
N VAL A 241 14.94 -6.84 2.80
CA VAL A 241 13.96 -6.05 3.56
C VAL A 241 14.52 -4.65 3.85
N PRO A 242 13.78 -3.55 3.59
CA PRO A 242 14.19 -2.21 3.98
C PRO A 242 14.31 -2.11 5.51
N ILE A 243 15.45 -1.60 5.99
CA ILE A 243 15.70 -1.33 7.41
C ILE A 243 15.98 0.14 7.70
N LYS A 244 16.21 0.95 6.66
CA LYS A 244 16.37 2.40 6.76
C LYS A 244 16.04 3.06 5.44
N ILE A 245 15.34 4.18 5.48
CA ILE A 245 15.02 5.01 4.32
C ILE A 245 15.37 6.46 4.65
N GLU A 246 16.32 7.02 3.93
CA GLU A 246 16.69 8.43 4.01
C GLU A 246 16.08 9.14 2.79
N HIS A 247 15.04 9.95 3.00
CA HIS A 247 14.38 10.67 1.91
C HIS A 247 15.03 12.05 1.70
N LEU A 248 15.56 12.24 0.50
CA LEU A 248 16.24 13.43 0.02
C LEU A 248 15.33 14.19 -0.95
N ARG A 249 15.25 15.51 -0.79
CA ARG A 249 14.58 16.40 -1.75
C ARG A 249 15.56 17.49 -2.18
N ASP A 250 15.74 17.62 -3.48
CA ASP A 250 16.55 18.68 -4.08
C ASP A 250 15.76 20.01 -4.19
N VAL A 251 14.47 19.98 -3.85
CA VAL A 251 13.54 21.13 -3.84
C VAL A 251 12.90 21.32 -2.45
N PRO A 252 12.55 22.58 -2.07
CA PRO A 252 11.94 22.88 -0.77
C PRO A 252 10.62 22.14 -0.53
N LYS A 253 10.23 21.97 0.74
CA LYS A 253 8.96 21.32 1.14
C LYS A 253 7.75 22.02 0.47
N LEU A 254 6.83 21.21 -0.07
CA LEU A 254 5.50 21.63 -0.58
C LEU A 254 4.54 21.94 0.57
#